data_AF-A0A1Q6SUX8-F1
#
_entry.id   AF-A0A1Q6SUX8-F1
#
_cell.length_a   1.000
_cell.length_b   1.000
_cell.length_c   1.000
_cell.angle_alpha   90.00
_cell.angle_beta   90.00
_cell.angle_gamma   90.00
#
_symmetry.space_group_name_H-M   'P 1'
#
loop_
_entity.id
_entity.type
_entity.pdbx_description
1 polymer ?
#
loop_
_entity_poly.entity_id
_entity_poly.type
_entity_poly.pdbx_seq_one_letter_code
_entity_poly.pdbx_strand_id
1 'polypeptide(L)'
;MPGFDRDEFWLKVLSYYQTARENNYLVKLNEEQTKELKALYIEQYIPTEKLSHYDDEKLIKKMMTAIVSIYKLDKDIASNYGEVVELVNSVDYDGKCLYLHYAKISEVKLRRFQLGRSQKQVAEKMGCSVSTVKNCEEFFCDLDRQPPELVARLAKALECEPEDLK
;
A
#
# COMPACT_ATOMS: atom_id res chain seq x y z
N MET A 1 -12.17 -12.71 -4.30
CA MET A 1 -11.88 -11.48 -5.08
C MET A 1 -10.37 -11.34 -5.17
N PRO A 2 -9.80 -10.86 -6.28
CA PRO A 2 -8.38 -10.52 -6.30
C PRO A 2 -8.15 -9.43 -5.25
N GLY A 3 -7.06 -9.52 -4.49
CA GLY A 3 -6.65 -8.45 -3.58
C GLY A 3 -5.99 -7.31 -4.35
N PHE A 4 -4.84 -6.88 -3.84
CA PHE A 4 -4.01 -5.82 -4.41
C PHE A 4 -2.92 -6.41 -5.32
N ASP A 5 -2.77 -5.87 -6.53
CA ASP A 5 -1.71 -6.30 -7.44
C ASP A 5 -0.36 -5.78 -6.97
N ARG A 6 0.62 -6.68 -6.82
CA ARG A 6 1.95 -6.39 -6.28
C ARG A 6 3.00 -6.58 -7.37
N ASP A 7 2.79 -5.91 -8.49
CA ASP A 7 3.86 -5.77 -9.46
C ASP A 7 5.08 -5.06 -8.84
N GLU A 8 6.18 -5.07 -9.59
CA GLU A 8 7.45 -4.51 -9.11
C GLU A 8 7.35 -3.02 -8.77
N PHE A 9 6.47 -2.28 -9.46
CA PHE A 9 6.23 -0.87 -9.17
C PHE A 9 5.64 -0.70 -7.76
N TRP A 10 4.59 -1.44 -7.42
CA TRP A 10 3.98 -1.35 -6.10
C TRP A 10 4.85 -1.92 -4.99
N LEU A 11 5.61 -2.98 -5.26
CA LEU A 11 6.61 -3.49 -4.32
C LEU A 11 7.65 -2.40 -4.00
N LYS A 12 8.10 -1.64 -5.00
CA LYS A 12 9.01 -0.52 -4.79
C LYS A 12 8.37 0.61 -3.97
N VAL A 13 7.13 1.00 -4.28
CA VAL A 13 6.39 2.00 -3.48
C VAL A 13 6.22 1.54 -2.03
N LEU A 14 5.86 0.27 -1.79
CA LEU A 14 5.73 -0.27 -0.43
C LEU A 14 7.05 -0.28 0.33
N SER A 15 8.17 -0.53 -0.37
CA SER A 15 9.50 -0.60 0.26
C SER A 15 9.92 0.69 0.96
N TYR A 16 9.39 1.85 0.54
CA TYR A 16 9.71 3.14 1.15
C TYR A 16 8.91 3.45 2.42
N TYR A 17 7.89 2.65 2.76
CA TYR A 17 7.00 2.94 3.89
C TYR A 17 7.76 3.06 5.21
N GLN A 18 8.70 2.15 5.48
CA GLN A 18 9.46 2.16 6.73
C GLN A 18 10.32 3.42 6.86
N THR A 19 11.04 3.78 5.80
CA THR A 19 11.79 5.04 5.73
C THR A 19 10.87 6.24 5.92
N ALA A 20 9.68 6.24 5.31
CA ALA A 20 8.72 7.31 5.48
C ALA A 20 8.24 7.38 6.95
N ARG A 21 7.89 6.26 7.58
CA ARG A 21 7.43 6.18 8.98
C ARG A 21 8.44 6.83 9.94
N GLU A 22 9.73 6.58 9.74
CA GLU A 22 10.82 7.18 10.52
C GLU A 22 10.97 8.70 10.28
N ASN A 23 10.49 9.19 9.13
CA ASN A 23 10.56 10.59 8.71
C ASN A 23 9.18 11.27 8.68
N ASN A 24 8.35 10.99 9.70
CA ASN A 24 7.01 11.57 9.85
C ASN A 24 6.08 11.30 8.64
N TYR A 25 6.15 10.08 8.12
CA TYR A 25 5.39 9.58 6.97
C TYR A 25 5.66 10.33 5.66
N LEU A 26 6.86 10.92 5.53
CA LEU A 26 7.34 11.56 4.32
C LEU A 26 8.64 10.91 3.87
N VAL A 27 8.74 10.56 2.60
CA VAL A 27 10.01 10.19 1.98
C VAL A 27 10.27 11.04 0.75
N LYS A 28 11.50 11.57 0.67
CA LYS A 28 12.01 12.27 -0.51
C LYS A 28 12.86 11.31 -1.32
N LEU A 29 12.39 10.95 -2.51
CA LEU A 29 13.16 10.19 -3.48
C LEU A 29 14.10 11.13 -4.22
N ASN A 30 15.38 10.78 -4.26
CA ASN A 30 16.35 11.50 -5.07
C ASN A 30 16.11 11.27 -6.57
N GLU A 31 16.92 11.91 -7.42
CA GLU A 31 16.75 11.83 -8.87
C GLU A 31 16.90 10.39 -9.42
N GLU A 32 17.83 9.61 -8.89
CA GLU A 32 18.05 8.22 -9.31
C GLU A 32 16.88 7.31 -8.92
N GLN A 33 16.42 7.42 -7.67
CA GLN A 33 15.25 6.69 -7.16
C GLN A 33 13.98 7.07 -7.92
N THR A 34 13.84 8.35 -8.30
CA THR A 34 12.70 8.82 -9.10
C THR A 34 12.75 8.25 -10.52
N LYS A 35 13.94 8.18 -11.14
CA LYS A 35 14.14 7.55 -12.45
C LYS A 35 13.86 6.05 -12.41
N GLU A 36 14.36 5.37 -11.39
CA GLU A 36 14.11 3.94 -11.17
C GLU A 36 12.60 3.66 -11.05
N LEU A 37 11.90 4.41 -10.19
CA LEU A 37 10.46 4.24 -10.00
C LEU A 37 9.66 4.55 -11.29
N LYS A 38 10.08 5.56 -12.06
CA LYS A 38 9.50 5.88 -13.36
C LYS A 38 9.71 4.75 -14.38
N ALA A 39 10.89 4.12 -14.40
CA ALA A 39 11.16 3.00 -15.29
C ALA A 39 10.24 1.81 -15.00
N LEU A 40 10.07 1.45 -13.72
CA LEU A 40 9.13 0.41 -13.29
C LEU A 40 7.69 0.76 -13.71
N TYR A 41 7.26 2.02 -13.55
CA TYR A 41 5.93 2.45 -13.98
C TYR A 41 5.71 2.27 -15.50
N ILE A 42 6.71 2.64 -16.30
CA ILE A 42 6.63 2.51 -17.76
C ILE A 42 6.52 1.04 -18.15
N GLU A 43 7.38 0.19 -17.61
CA GLU A 43 7.42 -1.25 -17.92
C GLU A 43 6.09 -1.94 -17.58
N GLN A 44 5.49 -1.60 -16.44
CA GLN A 44 4.26 -2.27 -15.98
C GLN A 44 2.99 -1.74 -16.66
N TYR A 45 2.92 -0.44 -16.98
CA TYR A 45 1.64 0.19 -17.32
C TYR A 45 1.59 0.91 -18.67
N ILE A 46 2.73 1.11 -19.33
CA ILE A 46 2.78 1.83 -20.61
C ILE A 46 3.13 0.84 -21.72
N PRO A 47 2.19 0.53 -22.63
CA PRO A 47 2.50 -0.27 -23.81
C PRO A 47 3.60 0.40 -24.64
N THR A 48 4.59 -0.38 -25.07
CA THR A 48 5.77 0.10 -25.81
C THR A 48 5.40 0.93 -27.03
N GLU A 49 4.32 0.57 -27.73
CA GLU A 49 3.86 1.25 -28.94
C GLU A 49 3.33 2.66 -28.67
N LYS A 50 2.94 2.94 -27.41
CA LYS A 50 2.39 4.22 -26.99
C LYS A 50 3.42 5.14 -26.34
N LEU A 51 4.65 4.67 -26.14
CA LEU A 51 5.68 5.42 -25.40
C LEU A 51 5.99 6.78 -26.06
N SER A 52 6.00 6.84 -27.40
CA SER A 52 6.22 8.06 -28.18
C SER A 52 5.15 9.15 -27.97
N HIS A 53 3.99 8.81 -27.42
CA HIS A 53 2.92 9.76 -27.11
C HIS A 53 3.10 10.44 -25.75
N TYR A 54 4.06 9.99 -24.95
CA TYR A 54 4.30 10.51 -23.62
C TYR A 54 5.61 11.29 -23.59
N ASP A 55 5.51 12.55 -23.17
CA ASP A 55 6.67 13.29 -22.69
C ASP A 55 6.93 12.95 -21.20
N ASP A 56 8.11 13.32 -20.73
CA ASP A 56 8.56 13.00 -19.37
C ASP A 56 7.62 13.57 -18.29
N GLU A 57 7.07 14.76 -18.52
CA GLU A 57 6.14 15.42 -17.60
C GLU A 57 4.82 14.65 -17.49
N LYS A 58 4.26 14.20 -18.60
CA LYS A 58 3.04 13.36 -18.63
C LYS A 58 3.28 12.02 -17.95
N LEU A 59 4.44 11.40 -18.14
CA LEU A 59 4.79 10.14 -17.47
C LEU A 59 4.83 10.31 -15.95
N ILE A 60 5.51 11.36 -15.48
CA ILE A 60 5.56 11.67 -14.04
C ILE A 60 4.16 11.91 -13.49
N LYS A 61 3.34 12.75 -14.14
CA LYS A 61 1.95 13.00 -13.69
C LYS A 61 1.12 11.73 -13.61
N LYS A 62 1.26 10.84 -14.59
CA LYS A 62 0.55 9.55 -14.61
C LYS A 62 1.04 8.61 -13.52
N MET A 63 2.35 8.53 -13.30
CA MET A 63 2.94 7.77 -12.20
C MET A 63 2.45 8.29 -10.85
N MET A 64 2.52 9.60 -10.59
CA MET A 64 1.99 10.24 -9.37
C MET A 64 0.51 9.88 -9.15
N THR A 65 -0.30 9.96 -10.20
CA THR A 65 -1.72 9.60 -10.17
C THR A 65 -1.91 8.12 -9.82
N ALA A 66 -1.08 7.22 -10.35
CA ALA A 66 -1.13 5.81 -10.04
C ALA A 66 -0.81 5.56 -8.57
N ILE A 67 0.24 6.19 -8.03
CA ILE A 67 0.66 6.05 -6.62
C ILE A 67 -0.45 6.44 -5.65
N VAL A 68 -1.08 7.61 -5.84
CA VAL A 68 -2.18 8.05 -4.96
C VAL A 68 -3.47 7.25 -5.18
N SER A 69 -3.60 6.56 -6.33
CA SER A 69 -4.77 5.75 -6.66
C SER A 69 -4.71 4.32 -6.14
N ILE A 70 -3.82 4.00 -5.19
CA ILE A 70 -3.70 2.64 -4.64
C ILE A 70 -5.04 2.08 -4.13
N TYR A 71 -5.89 2.95 -3.60
CA TYR A 71 -7.23 2.58 -3.17
C TYR A 71 -8.04 1.94 -4.31
N LYS A 72 -7.93 2.43 -5.56
CA LYS A 72 -8.62 1.83 -6.72
C LYS A 72 -8.14 0.40 -7.02
N LEU A 73 -6.96 0.03 -6.54
CA LEU A 73 -6.40 -1.31 -6.65
C LEU A 73 -6.72 -2.18 -5.43
N ASP A 74 -7.04 -1.59 -4.27
CA ASP A 74 -7.61 -2.30 -3.12
C ASP A 74 -9.08 -2.63 -3.38
N LYS A 75 -9.34 -3.83 -3.90
CA LYS A 75 -10.68 -4.26 -4.37
C LYS A 75 -11.71 -4.45 -3.25
N ASP A 76 -11.35 -4.26 -1.98
CA ASP A 76 -12.30 -4.28 -0.86
C ASP A 76 -13.15 -3.01 -0.74
N ILE A 77 -12.84 -1.96 -1.51
CA ILE A 77 -13.55 -0.67 -1.47
C ILE A 77 -15.04 -0.82 -1.78
N ALA A 78 -15.43 -1.69 -2.71
CA ALA A 78 -16.83 -1.89 -3.07
C ALA A 78 -17.69 -2.41 -1.89
N SER A 79 -17.05 -2.97 -0.86
CA SER A 79 -17.70 -3.52 0.35
C SER A 79 -17.45 -2.72 1.63
N ASN A 80 -16.58 -1.70 1.61
CA ASN A 80 -16.09 -1.02 2.82
C ASN A 80 -16.88 0.24 3.25
N TYR A 81 -18.18 0.33 2.92
CA TYR A 81 -19.07 1.42 3.33
C TYR A 81 -18.51 2.85 3.11
N GLY A 82 -17.62 3.03 2.12
CA GLY A 82 -17.12 4.35 1.71
C GLY A 82 -15.82 4.84 2.36
N GLU A 83 -15.11 4.03 3.16
CA GLU A 83 -13.80 4.44 3.68
C GLU A 83 -12.69 4.17 2.64
N VAL A 84 -12.17 5.25 2.04
CA VAL A 84 -11.06 5.20 1.08
C VAL A 84 -9.78 4.94 1.87
N VAL A 85 -9.20 3.76 1.71
CA VAL A 85 -7.92 3.41 2.35
C VAL A 85 -6.78 3.76 1.39
N GLU A 86 -6.10 4.86 1.67
CA GLU A 86 -4.93 5.32 0.92
C GLU A 86 -3.66 4.82 1.63
N LEU A 87 -2.69 4.24 0.89
CA LEU A 87 -1.33 4.03 1.39
C LEU A 87 -0.51 5.31 1.28
N VAL A 88 -0.71 6.06 0.19
CA VAL A 88 -0.04 7.33 -0.11
C VAL A 88 -1.12 8.39 -0.29
N ASN A 89 -1.14 9.37 0.61
CA ASN A 89 -2.11 10.48 0.64
C ASN A 89 -1.86 11.48 -0.49
N SER A 90 -0.58 11.81 -0.73
CA SER A 90 -0.19 12.74 -1.78
C SER A 90 1.20 12.44 -2.32
N VAL A 91 1.43 12.90 -3.54
CA VAL A 91 2.73 12.87 -4.19
C VAL A 91 3.02 14.23 -4.79
N ASP A 92 4.19 14.76 -4.53
CA ASP A 92 4.69 16.01 -5.10
C ASP A 92 5.96 15.78 -5.92
N TYR A 93 6.20 16.64 -6.91
CA TYR A 93 7.37 16.59 -7.78
C TYR A 93 7.92 17.99 -8.02
N ASP A 94 9.20 18.21 -7.69
CA ASP A 94 9.84 19.53 -7.83
C ASP A 94 10.61 19.71 -9.15
N GLY A 95 10.49 18.75 -10.07
CA GLY A 95 11.25 18.71 -11.32
C GLY A 95 12.48 17.80 -11.27
N LYS A 96 12.88 17.31 -10.09
CA LYS A 96 13.99 16.36 -9.92
C LYS A 96 13.70 15.25 -8.90
N CYS A 97 13.11 15.62 -7.78
CA CYS A 97 12.82 14.73 -6.66
C CYS A 97 11.32 14.53 -6.53
N LEU A 98 10.94 13.32 -6.14
CA LEU A 98 9.57 12.94 -5.83
C LEU A 98 9.38 12.88 -4.31
N TYR A 99 8.29 13.41 -3.80
CA TYR A 99 7.96 13.42 -2.38
C TYR A 99 6.71 12.57 -2.20
N LEU A 100 6.82 11.49 -1.43
CA LEU A 100 5.71 10.59 -1.13
C LEU A 100 5.24 10.82 0.30
N HIS A 101 3.99 11.26 0.46
CA HIS A 101 3.35 11.45 1.75
C HIS A 101 2.47 10.24 2.06
N TYR A 102 2.93 9.36 2.95
CA TYR A 102 2.24 8.13 3.31
C TYR A 102 1.15 8.36 4.35
N ALA A 103 0.14 7.50 4.31
CA ALA A 103 -0.85 7.39 5.37
C ALA A 103 -0.27 6.70 6.61
N LYS A 104 -0.76 7.10 7.78
CA LYS A 104 -0.50 6.39 9.03
C LYS A 104 -1.45 5.19 9.09
N ILE A 105 -0.93 3.99 8.87
CA ILE A 105 -1.68 2.75 8.89
C ILE A 105 -1.11 1.81 9.96
N SER A 106 -1.91 0.88 10.46
CA SER A 106 -1.44 -0.13 11.40
C SER A 106 -0.52 -1.15 10.71
N GLU A 107 0.31 -1.84 11.49
CA GLU A 107 1.17 -2.93 10.99
C GLU A 107 0.36 -4.06 10.36
N VAL A 108 -0.84 -4.34 10.89
CA VAL A 108 -1.81 -5.28 10.31
C VAL A 108 -2.15 -4.90 8.87
N LYS A 109 -2.51 -3.63 8.63
CA LYS A 109 -2.87 -3.14 7.30
C LYS A 109 -1.66 -3.11 6.37
N LEU A 110 -0.50 -2.67 6.86
CA LEU A 110 0.74 -2.67 6.11
C LEU A 110 1.10 -4.09 5.66
N ARG A 111 1.05 -5.06 6.57
CA ARG A 111 1.35 -6.47 6.27
C ARG A 111 0.37 -7.05 5.26
N ARG A 112 -0.92 -6.71 5.36
CA ARG A 112 -1.91 -7.12 4.35
C ARG A 112 -1.55 -6.58 2.96
N PHE A 113 -1.17 -5.32 2.84
CA PHE A 113 -0.72 -4.72 1.57
C PHE A 113 0.55 -5.38 1.06
N GLN A 114 1.53 -5.64 1.94
CA GLN A 114 2.73 -6.38 1.59
C GLN A 114 2.40 -7.78 1.04
N LEU A 115 1.33 -8.44 1.50
CA LEU A 115 0.88 -9.73 0.98
C LEU A 115 -0.02 -9.63 -0.25
N GLY A 116 -0.49 -8.43 -0.62
CA GLY A 116 -1.41 -8.22 -1.74
C GLY A 116 -2.80 -8.78 -1.46
N ARG A 117 -3.18 -8.91 -0.18
CA ARG A 117 -4.43 -9.55 0.22
C ARG A 117 -5.55 -8.57 0.45
N SER A 118 -6.75 -9.04 0.18
CA SER A 118 -7.98 -8.37 0.58
C SER A 118 -8.34 -8.74 2.03
N GLN A 119 -9.02 -7.85 2.75
CA GLN A 119 -9.58 -8.08 4.09
C GLN A 119 -10.48 -9.31 4.10
N LYS A 120 -11.24 -9.56 3.02
CA LYS A 120 -12.04 -10.78 2.85
C LYS A 120 -11.17 -12.03 2.83
N GLN A 121 -10.06 -12.03 2.10
CA GLN A 121 -9.14 -13.17 2.06
C GLN A 121 -8.50 -13.43 3.44
N VAL A 122 -8.15 -12.36 4.17
CA VAL A 122 -7.63 -12.48 5.54
C VAL A 122 -8.71 -13.04 6.47
N ALA A 123 -9.95 -12.52 6.40
CA ALA A 123 -11.07 -12.96 7.21
C ALA A 123 -11.44 -14.43 6.96
N GLU A 124 -11.44 -14.87 5.70
CA GLU A 124 -11.64 -16.27 5.31
C GLU A 124 -10.55 -17.17 5.91
N LYS A 125 -9.28 -16.76 5.85
CA LYS A 125 -8.15 -17.51 6.42
C LYS A 125 -8.17 -17.54 7.95
N MET A 126 -8.64 -16.47 8.58
CA MET A 126 -8.85 -16.42 10.03
C MET A 126 -10.06 -17.26 10.45
N GLY A 127 -11.10 -17.39 9.62
CA GLY A 127 -12.41 -17.92 9.99
C GLY A 127 -13.24 -16.92 10.81
N CYS A 128 -13.21 -15.64 10.44
CA CYS A 128 -13.94 -14.56 11.13
C CYS A 128 -14.67 -13.64 10.13
N SER A 129 -15.31 -12.58 10.63
CA SER A 129 -15.95 -11.57 9.79
C SER A 129 -14.93 -10.58 9.22
N VAL A 130 -15.22 -9.98 8.06
CA VAL A 130 -14.41 -8.89 7.48
C VAL A 130 -14.31 -7.71 8.44
N SER A 131 -15.38 -7.40 9.18
CA SER A 131 -15.39 -6.36 10.21
C SER A 131 -14.36 -6.61 11.32
N THR A 132 -14.08 -7.87 11.65
CA THR A 132 -13.05 -8.21 12.64
C THR A 132 -11.66 -7.80 12.14
N VAL A 133 -11.36 -8.10 10.87
CA VAL A 133 -10.10 -7.69 10.23
C VAL A 133 -10.04 -6.17 10.13
N LYS A 134 -11.13 -5.51 9.73
CA LYS A 134 -11.21 -4.04 9.68
C LYS A 134 -10.86 -3.40 11.02
N ASN A 135 -11.43 -3.89 12.12
CA ASN A 135 -11.15 -3.38 13.47
C ASN A 135 -9.68 -3.59 13.86
N CYS A 136 -9.04 -4.70 13.44
CA CYS A 136 -7.61 -4.92 13.67
C CYS A 136 -6.73 -3.99 12.80
N GLU A 137 -7.25 -3.50 11.68
CA GLU A 137 -6.57 -2.57 10.77
C GLU A 137 -6.71 -1.10 11.16
N GLU A 138 -7.54 -0.77 12.15
CA GLU A 138 -7.65 0.59 12.66
C GLU A 138 -6.32 1.00 13.30
N PHE A 139 -5.83 2.20 12.96
CA PHE A 139 -4.54 2.70 13.45
C PHE A 139 -4.44 2.75 14.98
N PHE A 140 -5.59 2.94 15.65
CA PHE A 140 -5.69 3.00 17.11
C PHE A 140 -6.02 1.65 17.76
N CYS A 141 -6.06 0.55 16.99
CA CYS A 141 -6.29 -0.78 17.53
C CYS A 141 -5.06 -1.25 18.31
N ASP A 142 -5.20 -1.32 19.64
CA ASP A 142 -4.20 -1.88 20.54
C ASP A 142 -4.33 -3.41 20.55
N LEU A 143 -3.46 -4.09 19.80
CA LEU A 143 -3.46 -5.56 19.71
C LEU A 143 -3.07 -6.25 21.02
N ASP A 144 -2.36 -5.57 21.94
CA ASP A 144 -2.02 -6.16 23.24
C ASP A 144 -3.24 -6.29 24.16
N ARG A 145 -4.31 -5.54 23.86
CA ARG A 145 -5.61 -5.66 24.56
C ARG A 145 -6.58 -6.61 23.88
N GLN A 146 -6.22 -7.14 22.71
CA GLN A 146 -7.06 -8.10 22.00
C GLN A 146 -6.86 -9.52 22.57
N PRO A 147 -7.85 -10.41 22.41
CA PRO A 147 -7.71 -11.81 22.82
C PRO A 147 -6.48 -12.45 22.15
N PRO A 148 -5.59 -13.15 22.89
CA PRO A 148 -4.37 -13.73 22.31
C PRO A 148 -4.65 -14.70 21.15
N GLU A 149 -5.76 -15.45 21.23
CA GLU A 149 -6.20 -16.34 20.15
C GLU A 149 -6.56 -15.58 18.86
N LEU A 150 -7.14 -14.38 18.99
CA LEU A 150 -7.44 -13.52 17.85
C LEU A 150 -6.14 -13.05 17.17
N VAL A 151 -5.18 -12.56 17.97
CA VAL A 151 -3.88 -12.09 17.48
C VAL A 151 -3.12 -13.23 16.80
N ALA A 152 -3.09 -14.42 17.39
CA ALA A 152 -2.44 -15.59 16.80
C ALA A 152 -3.09 -16.02 15.46
N ARG A 153 -4.43 -15.99 15.37
CA ARG A 153 -5.15 -16.26 14.12
C ARG A 153 -4.85 -15.21 13.05
N LEU A 154 -4.78 -13.94 13.45
CA LEU A 154 -4.45 -12.82 12.57
C LEU A 154 -3.03 -12.93 12.02
N ALA A 155 -2.03 -13.15 12.89
CA ALA A 155 -0.64 -13.35 12.51
C ALA A 155 -0.47 -14.54 11.55
N LYS A 156 -1.11 -15.68 11.85
CA LYS A 156 -1.13 -16.83 10.95
C LYS A 156 -1.78 -16.52 9.60
N ALA A 157 -2.85 -15.73 9.58
CA ALA A 157 -3.48 -15.31 8.34
C ALA A 157 -2.58 -14.38 7.51
N LEU A 158 -1.82 -13.52 8.18
CA LEU A 158 -0.86 -12.55 7.65
C LEU A 158 0.58 -13.06 7.50
N GLU A 159 0.81 -14.36 7.72
CA GLU A 159 2.09 -15.03 7.44
C GLU A 159 3.27 -14.30 8.10
N CYS A 160 3.10 -13.95 9.37
CA CYS A 160 4.07 -13.29 10.22
C CYS A 160 3.91 -13.79 11.67
N GLU A 161 4.83 -13.36 12.54
CA GLU A 161 4.70 -13.60 13.97
C GLU A 161 3.78 -12.55 14.61
N PRO A 162 3.13 -12.85 15.76
CA PRO A 162 2.30 -11.89 16.49
C PRO A 162 3.01 -10.57 16.84
N GLU A 163 4.31 -10.64 17.08
CA GLU A 163 5.17 -9.50 17.43
C GLU A 163 5.34 -8.53 16.25
N ASP A 164 5.27 -9.02 15.01
CA ASP A 164 5.40 -8.20 13.80
C ASP A 164 4.17 -7.30 13.56
N LEU A 165 3.08 -7.52 14.30
CA LEU A 165 1.83 -6.78 14.16
C LEU A 165 1.69 -5.62 15.15
N LYS A 166 2.70 -5.39 16.00
CA LYS A 166 2.67 -4.44 17.11
C LYS A 166 3.43 -3.14 16.82
#